data_AF-A0A395I9A7-F1
#
_entry.id   AF-A0A395I9A7-F1
#
_cell.length_a   1.000
_cell.length_b   1.000
_cell.length_c   1.000
_cell.angle_alpha   90.00
_cell.angle_beta   90.00
_cell.angle_gamma   90.00
#
_symmetry.space_group_name_H-M   'P 1'
#
loop_
_entity.id
_entity.type
_entity.pdbx_description
1 polymer ?
#
loop_
_entity_poly.entity_id
_entity_poly.type
_entity_poly.pdbx_seq_one_letter_code
_entity_poly.pdbx_strand_id
1 'polypeptide(L)'
;MFAVAPNRVLNVDFTSWTGKHLEVTEGDSSSPNKTLVYAADLNFRKPHMVFQATGSARLPATVNFHAFSRAIDVNINGHEIAFKPKGMLKYEAPFESPALGGKVLRWKNPKYSNPSYLECSDEHDTVIAKFVPSSAWKLTKAGHLELDGRLPTGPLTDEVVVTGLALAYYIMVQTRGASGASAAAASSVVVATSV
;
A
#
# COMPACT_ATOMS: atom_id res chain seq x y z
N MET A 1 33.93 8.75 -3.68
CA MET A 1 32.75 9.37 -3.02
C MET A 1 31.59 9.20 -3.99
N PHE A 2 30.73 8.19 -3.80
CA PHE A 2 29.60 7.96 -4.71
C PHE A 2 28.48 8.94 -4.35
N ALA A 3 27.95 9.67 -5.34
CA ALA A 3 26.81 10.55 -5.14
C ALA A 3 25.59 9.70 -4.70
N VAL A 4 25.03 10.01 -3.54
CA VAL A 4 23.74 9.45 -3.11
C VAL A 4 22.70 10.09 -4.02
N ALA A 5 21.98 9.28 -4.82
CA ALA A 5 20.91 9.80 -5.65
C ALA A 5 19.83 10.45 -4.77
N PRO A 6 19.11 11.46 -5.27
CA PRO A 6 18.03 12.08 -4.51
C PRO A 6 16.92 11.06 -4.24
N ASN A 7 16.23 11.21 -3.11
CA ASN A 7 15.05 10.42 -2.80
C ASN A 7 13.98 10.62 -3.88
N ARG A 8 13.32 9.53 -4.26
CA ARG A 8 12.26 9.52 -5.28
C ARG A 8 10.91 9.61 -4.60
N VAL A 9 10.00 10.39 -5.18
CA VAL A 9 8.64 10.54 -4.67
C VAL A 9 7.67 10.04 -5.73
N LEU A 10 6.86 9.06 -5.34
CA LEU A 10 5.80 8.48 -6.16
C LEU A 10 4.44 8.89 -5.59
N ASN A 11 3.69 9.69 -6.33
CA ASN A 11 2.35 10.11 -5.94
C ASN A 11 1.36 8.98 -6.19
N VAL A 12 0.42 8.76 -5.27
CA VAL A 12 -0.56 7.68 -5.33
C VAL A 12 -1.96 8.28 -5.33
N ASP A 13 -2.65 8.15 -6.46
CA ASP A 13 -3.97 8.74 -6.69
C ASP A 13 -4.97 7.67 -7.13
N PHE A 14 -6.20 7.72 -6.62
CA PHE A 14 -7.33 6.98 -7.15
C PHE A 14 -7.95 7.75 -8.31
N THR A 15 -7.92 7.20 -9.51
CA THR A 15 -8.35 7.91 -10.72
C THR A 15 -9.81 7.68 -11.11
N SER A 16 -10.47 6.74 -10.44
CA SER A 16 -11.92 6.55 -10.56
C SER A 16 -12.67 7.18 -9.40
N TRP A 17 -13.80 7.82 -9.69
CA TRP A 17 -14.78 8.22 -8.66
C TRP A 17 -15.30 7.01 -7.85
N THR A 18 -15.25 5.81 -8.45
CA THR A 18 -15.56 4.55 -7.75
C THR A 18 -14.39 4.01 -6.92
N GLY A 19 -13.21 4.62 -7.01
CA GLY A 19 -12.00 4.18 -6.32
C GLY A 19 -11.44 2.84 -6.80
N LYS A 20 -11.80 2.40 -8.03
CA LYS A 20 -11.39 1.11 -8.60
C LYS A 20 -10.07 1.12 -9.38
N HIS A 21 -9.52 2.29 -9.67
CA HIS A 21 -8.24 2.42 -10.37
C HIS A 21 -7.32 3.28 -9.52
N LEU A 22 -6.08 2.83 -9.39
CA LEU A 22 -5.01 3.49 -8.68
C LEU A 22 -3.87 3.76 -9.67
N GLU A 23 -3.36 4.98 -9.67
CA GLU A 23 -2.20 5.37 -10.46
C GLU A 23 -1.08 5.84 -9.55
N VAL A 24 0.13 5.46 -9.94
CA VAL A 24 1.37 5.85 -9.27
C VAL A 24 2.21 6.65 -10.25
N THR A 25 2.41 7.92 -9.95
CA THR A 25 3.15 8.85 -10.82
C THR A 25 4.42 9.37 -10.16
N GLU A 26 5.51 9.39 -10.90
CA GLU A 26 6.78 9.97 -10.46
C GLU A 26 6.90 11.43 -10.91
N GLY A 27 7.39 12.28 -10.00
CA GLY A 27 7.53 13.72 -10.18
C GLY A 27 6.76 14.54 -9.16
N ASP A 28 6.91 15.86 -9.21
CA ASP A 28 6.17 16.77 -8.33
C ASP A 28 4.66 16.68 -8.62
N SER A 29 3.85 16.56 -7.56
CA SER A 29 2.38 16.55 -7.67
C SER A 29 1.80 17.77 -8.41
N SER A 30 2.53 18.88 -8.48
CA SER A 30 2.16 20.12 -9.16
C SER A 30 2.70 20.25 -10.59
N SER A 31 3.64 19.38 -10.98
CA SER A 31 4.23 19.41 -12.33
C SER A 31 3.23 18.87 -13.37
N PRO A 32 3.14 19.49 -14.56
CA PRO A 32 2.39 18.93 -15.68
C PRO A 32 3.07 17.67 -16.27
N ASN A 33 4.37 17.48 -16.02
CA ASN A 33 5.17 16.38 -16.56
C ASN A 33 5.32 15.23 -15.54
N LYS A 34 4.20 14.71 -15.05
CA LYS A 34 4.22 13.52 -14.18
C LYS A 34 4.33 12.28 -15.05
N THR A 35 5.21 11.37 -14.68
CA THR A 35 5.39 10.13 -15.43
C THR A 35 4.60 9.03 -14.74
N LEU A 36 3.66 8.39 -15.43
CA LEU A 36 2.98 7.21 -14.91
C LEU A 36 3.96 6.05 -14.85
N VAL A 37 4.17 5.50 -13.66
CA VAL A 37 5.13 4.40 -13.42
C VAL A 37 4.38 3.09 -13.16
N TYR A 38 3.31 3.15 -12.37
CA TYR A 38 2.46 1.99 -12.10
C TYR A 38 0.98 2.37 -12.23
N ALA A 39 0.20 1.43 -12.73
CA ALA A 39 -1.25 1.45 -12.63
C ALA A 39 -1.71 0.19 -11.90
N ALA A 40 -2.81 0.28 -11.14
CA ALA A 40 -3.40 -0.87 -10.49
C ALA A 40 -4.92 -0.84 -10.57
N ASP A 41 -5.50 -1.98 -10.95
CA ASP A 41 -6.93 -2.22 -10.88
C ASP A 41 -7.29 -2.82 -9.53
N LEU A 42 -8.33 -2.28 -8.90
CA LEU A 42 -8.83 -2.68 -7.59
C LEU A 42 -10.19 -3.36 -7.75
N ASN A 43 -10.26 -4.62 -7.32
CA ASN A 43 -11.42 -5.47 -7.49
C ASN A 43 -12.00 -5.88 -6.13
N PHE A 44 -13.31 -6.08 -6.10
CA PHE A 44 -14.00 -6.66 -4.94
C PHE A 44 -13.81 -8.18 -4.81
N ARG A 45 -13.40 -8.84 -5.89
CA ARG A 45 -13.10 -10.28 -5.93
C ARG A 45 -11.61 -10.47 -6.22
N LYS A 46 -11.09 -11.64 -5.89
CA LYS A 46 -9.70 -12.01 -6.21
C LYS A 46 -9.47 -12.00 -7.74
N PRO A 47 -8.32 -11.49 -8.23
CA PRO A 47 -7.30 -10.73 -7.48
C PRO A 47 -7.77 -9.33 -7.10
N HIS A 48 -7.57 -8.95 -5.83
CA HIS A 48 -8.10 -7.70 -5.27
C HIS A 48 -7.33 -6.46 -5.74
N MET A 49 -6.04 -6.61 -6.02
CA MET A 49 -5.26 -5.61 -6.73
C MET A 49 -4.51 -6.27 -7.87
N VAL A 50 -4.47 -5.62 -9.04
CA VAL A 50 -3.70 -6.07 -10.20
C VAL A 50 -2.85 -4.91 -10.67
N PHE A 51 -1.54 -4.99 -10.42
CA PHE A 51 -0.57 -3.98 -10.80
C PHE A 51 -0.03 -4.24 -12.21
N GLN A 52 0.10 -3.18 -12.98
CA GLN A 52 0.71 -3.13 -14.31
C GLN A 52 1.76 -2.03 -14.31
N ALA A 53 2.98 -2.34 -14.77
CA ALA A 53 3.99 -1.31 -15.01
C ALA A 53 3.78 -0.67 -16.38
N THR A 54 3.83 0.65 -16.44
CA THR A 54 3.76 1.37 -17.71
C THR A 54 5.19 1.60 -18.21
N GLY A 55 5.59 0.90 -19.28
CA GLY A 55 6.87 1.13 -19.98
C GLY A 55 7.98 0.09 -19.75
N SER A 56 7.88 -0.78 -18.74
CA SER A 56 8.70 -2.00 -18.67
C SER A 56 7.81 -3.21 -18.51
N ALA A 57 7.99 -4.24 -19.34
CA ALA A 57 7.19 -5.46 -19.37
C ALA A 57 7.31 -6.33 -18.08
N ARG A 58 7.75 -5.75 -16.96
CA ARG A 58 8.17 -6.44 -15.74
C ARG A 58 7.13 -6.41 -14.62
N LEU A 59 5.85 -6.25 -14.94
CA LEU A 59 4.76 -6.44 -13.98
C LEU A 59 3.51 -6.84 -14.77
N PRO A 60 3.01 -8.06 -14.54
CA PRO A 60 1.83 -8.13 -13.71
C PRO A 60 2.18 -8.59 -12.29
N ALA A 61 1.75 -7.82 -11.30
CA ALA A 61 1.65 -8.30 -9.92
C ALA A 61 0.19 -8.39 -9.50
N THR A 62 -0.11 -9.37 -8.66
CA THR A 62 -1.45 -9.56 -8.10
C THR A 62 -1.40 -9.62 -6.60
N VAL A 63 -2.44 -9.08 -5.96
CA VAL A 63 -2.60 -9.07 -4.51
C VAL A 63 -3.93 -9.69 -4.15
N ASN A 64 -3.89 -10.67 -3.23
CA ASN A 64 -5.06 -11.34 -2.71
C ASN A 64 -5.19 -11.11 -1.20
N PHE A 65 -6.26 -10.44 -0.79
CA PHE A 65 -6.66 -10.38 0.60
C PHE A 65 -7.51 -11.60 0.96
N HIS A 66 -7.33 -12.10 2.18
CA HIS A 66 -8.17 -13.16 2.74
C HIS A 66 -9.22 -12.55 3.67
N ALA A 67 -10.48 -13.00 3.56
CA ALA A 67 -11.57 -12.44 4.35
C ALA A 67 -11.48 -12.84 5.84
N PHE A 68 -11.02 -14.07 6.12
CA PHE A 68 -10.98 -14.65 7.47
C PHE A 68 -9.57 -14.70 8.07
N SER A 69 -8.57 -14.19 7.35
CA SER A 69 -7.17 -14.15 7.80
C SER A 69 -6.58 -12.79 7.47
N ARG A 70 -5.56 -12.37 8.23
CA ARG A 70 -4.79 -11.18 7.89
C ARG A 70 -3.74 -11.41 6.81
N ALA A 71 -3.58 -12.66 6.36
CA ALA A 71 -2.67 -12.96 5.27
C ALA A 71 -3.01 -12.13 4.02
N ILE A 72 -1.96 -11.68 3.35
CA ILE A 72 -2.00 -11.01 2.06
C ILE A 72 -1.06 -11.83 1.17
N ASP A 73 -1.57 -12.39 0.09
CA ASP A 73 -0.72 -13.09 -0.87
C ASP A 73 -0.36 -12.09 -1.96
N VAL A 74 0.93 -11.85 -2.13
CA VAL A 74 1.45 -10.95 -3.15
C VAL A 74 2.21 -11.80 -4.15
N ASN A 75 1.85 -11.74 -5.44
CA ASN A 75 2.62 -12.37 -6.51
C ASN A 75 3.20 -11.29 -7.41
N ILE A 76 4.51 -11.26 -7.60
CA ILE A 76 5.22 -10.30 -8.44
C ILE A 76 6.06 -11.09 -9.44
N ASN A 77 5.75 -10.96 -10.73
CA ASN A 77 6.48 -11.68 -11.80
C ASN A 77 6.57 -13.20 -11.57
N GLY A 78 5.51 -13.81 -11.01
CA GLY A 78 5.48 -15.25 -10.74
C GLY A 78 6.08 -15.65 -9.38
N HIS A 79 6.73 -14.74 -8.65
CA HIS A 79 7.24 -15.00 -7.31
C HIS A 79 6.18 -14.65 -6.26
N GLU A 80 5.84 -15.63 -5.42
CA GLU A 80 4.94 -15.43 -4.29
C GLU A 80 5.72 -14.90 -3.08
N ILE A 81 5.22 -13.80 -2.52
CA ILE A 81 5.74 -13.15 -1.32
C ILE A 81 4.66 -13.30 -0.25
N ALA A 82 4.96 -14.13 0.75
CA ALA A 82 4.09 -14.33 1.90
C ALA A 82 4.11 -13.07 2.78
N PHE A 83 2.97 -12.39 2.86
CA PHE A 83 2.86 -11.11 3.55
C PHE A 83 1.80 -11.20 4.65
N LYS A 84 2.23 -11.23 5.92
CA LYS A 84 1.30 -11.40 7.06
C LYS A 84 1.48 -10.29 8.09
N PRO A 85 0.60 -9.27 8.09
CA PRO A 85 0.57 -8.24 9.12
C PRO A 85 0.32 -8.84 10.51
N LYS A 86 1.20 -8.48 11.44
CA LYS A 86 1.10 -8.76 12.88
C LYS A 86 0.49 -7.53 13.57
N GLY A 87 -0.22 -7.78 14.68
CA GLY A 87 -0.84 -6.73 15.51
C GLY A 87 -2.14 -6.15 14.94
N MET A 88 -3.01 -5.62 15.82
CA MET A 88 -4.21 -4.85 15.44
C MET A 88 -3.95 -3.33 15.40
N LEU A 89 -3.02 -2.84 16.23
CA LEU A 89 -2.72 -1.40 16.39
C LEU A 89 -1.30 -1.05 15.92
N LYS A 90 -0.40 -2.03 15.93
CA LYS A 90 0.97 -1.91 15.42
C LYS A 90 1.06 -2.79 14.20
N TYR A 91 0.64 -2.26 13.05
CA TYR A 91 0.79 -2.97 11.79
C TYR A 91 2.27 -3.18 11.52
N GLU A 92 2.72 -4.42 11.64
CA GLU A 92 4.08 -4.84 11.31
C GLU A 92 3.98 -6.03 10.34
N ALA A 93 4.49 -5.88 9.13
CA ALA A 93 4.44 -6.89 8.09
C ALA A 93 5.85 -7.13 7.54
N PRO A 94 6.58 -8.12 8.08
CA PRO A 94 7.82 -8.57 7.47
C PRO A 94 7.52 -9.37 6.20
N PHE A 95 8.42 -9.30 5.23
CA PHE A 95 8.41 -10.10 4.00
C PHE A 95 9.82 -10.39 3.53
N GLU A 96 10.00 -11.57 2.93
CA GLU A 96 11.25 -11.93 2.26
C GLU A 96 11.26 -11.32 0.86
N SER A 97 12.35 -10.64 0.51
CA SER A 97 12.54 -10.01 -0.80
C SER A 97 13.28 -10.97 -1.75
N PRO A 98 12.62 -11.51 -2.79
CA PRO A 98 13.29 -12.27 -3.84
C PRO A 98 14.43 -11.49 -4.50
N ALA A 99 14.23 -10.20 -4.76
CA ALA A 99 15.24 -9.31 -5.36
C ALA A 99 16.53 -9.18 -4.52
N LEU A 100 16.45 -9.39 -3.21
CA LEU A 100 17.60 -9.37 -2.29
C LEU A 100 18.07 -10.77 -1.88
N GLY A 101 17.62 -11.83 -2.56
CA GLY A 101 18.01 -13.20 -2.24
C GLY A 101 17.41 -13.71 -0.92
N GLY A 102 16.18 -13.30 -0.60
CA GLY A 102 15.44 -13.75 0.59
C GLY A 102 15.67 -12.93 1.84
N LYS A 103 16.40 -11.80 1.75
CA LYS A 103 16.53 -10.88 2.89
C LYS A 103 15.17 -10.34 3.31
N VAL A 104 15.00 -10.15 4.62
CA VAL A 104 13.74 -9.69 5.17
C VAL A 104 13.68 -8.17 5.16
N LEU A 105 12.63 -7.64 4.55
CA LEU A 105 12.21 -6.26 4.66
C LEU A 105 10.96 -6.19 5.54
N ARG A 106 10.72 -5.04 6.14
CA ARG A 106 9.61 -4.88 7.09
C ARG A 106 8.91 -3.56 6.91
N TRP A 107 7.61 -3.65 6.62
CA TRP A 107 6.70 -2.53 6.78
C TRP A 107 6.24 -2.43 8.22
N LYS A 108 6.36 -1.25 8.83
CA LYS A 108 5.85 -0.96 10.18
C LYS A 108 5.13 0.38 10.21
N ASN A 109 4.14 0.50 11.09
CA ASN A 109 3.56 1.80 11.42
C ASN A 109 4.19 2.36 12.72
N PRO A 110 5.04 3.39 12.64
CA PRO A 110 5.57 4.06 13.84
C PRO A 110 4.61 5.09 14.46
N LYS A 111 3.58 5.54 13.73
CA LYS A 111 2.65 6.60 14.13
C LYS A 111 1.27 6.05 14.47
N TYR A 112 1.01 5.82 15.76
CA TYR A 112 -0.30 5.37 16.25
C TYR A 112 -1.48 6.28 15.85
N SER A 113 -1.23 7.58 15.66
CA SER A 113 -2.26 8.56 15.28
C SER A 113 -2.71 8.43 13.82
N ASN A 114 -1.96 7.73 12.97
CA ASN A 114 -2.33 7.52 11.58
C ASN A 114 -2.03 6.07 11.15
N PRO A 115 -3.04 5.16 11.17
CA PRO A 115 -2.84 3.74 10.92
C PRO A 115 -2.27 3.43 9.52
N SER A 116 -2.48 4.33 8.56
CA SER A 116 -2.02 4.19 7.19
C SER A 116 -0.62 4.76 6.94
N TYR A 117 0.03 5.41 7.91
CA TYR A 117 1.44 5.80 7.77
C TYR A 117 2.34 4.58 7.94
N LEU A 118 3.21 4.32 6.96
CA LEU A 118 4.05 3.12 6.96
C LEU A 118 5.50 3.47 6.63
N GLU A 119 6.43 2.77 7.28
CA GLU A 119 7.86 2.81 6.96
C GLU A 119 8.34 1.40 6.63
N CYS A 120 9.10 1.27 5.54
CA CYS A 120 9.79 0.04 5.17
C CYS A 120 11.24 0.15 5.65
N SER A 121 11.68 -0.83 6.44
CA SER A 121 13.07 -0.92 6.89
C SER A 121 13.71 -2.22 6.44
N ASP A 122 15.03 -2.18 6.26
CA ASP A 122 15.85 -3.37 6.04
C ASP A 122 16.19 -4.12 7.35
N GLU A 123 17.03 -5.15 7.24
CA GLU A 123 17.51 -5.97 8.35
C GLU A 123 18.32 -5.19 9.41
N HIS A 124 18.82 -4.00 9.07
CA HIS A 124 19.57 -3.11 9.96
C HIS A 124 18.68 -1.97 10.52
N ASP A 125 17.36 -2.08 10.37
CA ASP A 125 16.39 -1.04 10.71
C ASP A 125 16.62 0.30 9.97
N THR A 126 17.34 0.28 8.84
CA THR A 126 17.49 1.44 7.97
C THR A 126 16.23 1.61 7.15
N VAL A 127 15.59 2.77 7.24
CA VAL A 127 14.37 3.06 6.48
C VAL A 127 14.70 3.30 5.01
N ILE A 128 14.14 2.48 4.13
CA ILE A 128 14.36 2.52 2.68
C ILE A 128 13.16 3.04 1.89
N ALA A 129 11.97 3.05 2.50
CA ALA A 129 10.78 3.63 1.92
C ALA A 129 9.77 4.07 2.97
N LYS A 130 8.89 5.02 2.64
CA LYS A 130 7.80 5.50 3.50
C LYS A 130 6.55 5.73 2.68
N PHE A 131 5.42 5.25 3.16
CA PHE A 131 4.12 5.64 2.65
C PHE A 131 3.51 6.70 3.57
N VAL A 132 3.24 7.87 2.99
CA VAL A 132 2.65 9.00 3.69
C VAL A 132 1.24 9.19 3.13
N PRO A 133 0.20 8.86 3.92
CA PRO A 133 -1.18 9.06 3.48
C PRO A 133 -1.46 10.56 3.34
N SER A 134 -2.27 10.90 2.33
CA SER A 134 -2.74 12.28 2.16
C SER A 134 -3.63 12.66 3.35
N SER A 135 -3.36 13.81 3.99
CA SER A 135 -4.26 14.40 4.99
C SER A 135 -5.46 15.10 4.36
N ALA A 136 -5.44 15.29 3.05
CA ALA A 136 -6.42 16.12 2.36
C ALA A 136 -7.76 15.40 2.22
N TRP A 137 -8.84 16.14 2.51
CA TRP A 137 -10.26 15.81 2.34
C TRP A 137 -10.67 15.43 0.89
N LYS A 138 -9.71 15.30 -0.04
CA LYS A 138 -9.97 14.91 -1.43
C LYS A 138 -10.03 13.39 -1.51
N LEU A 139 -11.24 12.88 -1.74
CA LEU A 139 -11.57 11.45 -1.80
C LEU A 139 -10.67 10.62 -2.73
N THR A 140 -10.01 11.27 -3.69
CA THR A 140 -9.19 10.65 -4.74
C THR A 140 -7.69 10.61 -4.45
N LYS A 141 -7.16 11.35 -3.46
CA LYS A 141 -5.72 11.34 -3.17
C LYS A 141 -5.40 10.33 -2.07
N ALA A 142 -4.72 9.24 -2.40
CA ALA A 142 -4.36 8.22 -1.41
C ALA A 142 -3.18 8.68 -0.55
N GLY A 143 -2.18 9.32 -1.16
CA GLY A 143 -0.95 9.76 -0.50
C GLY A 143 0.23 9.76 -1.46
N HIS A 144 1.42 9.55 -0.92
CA HIS A 144 2.64 9.39 -1.69
C HIS A 144 3.59 8.40 -1.03
N LEU A 145 4.42 7.76 -1.85
CA LEU A 145 5.48 6.87 -1.44
C LEU A 145 6.83 7.56 -1.65
N GLU A 146 7.59 7.70 -0.56
CA GLU A 146 8.96 8.21 -0.58
C GLU A 146 9.90 7.01 -0.62
N LEU A 147 10.78 6.94 -1.61
CA LEU A 147 11.80 5.91 -1.76
C LEU A 147 13.17 6.52 -1.50
N ASP A 148 13.99 5.84 -0.69
CA ASP A 148 15.38 6.23 -0.48
C ASP A 148 16.14 6.18 -1.80
N GLY A 149 16.97 7.19 -2.08
CA GLY A 149 17.72 7.28 -3.33
C GLY A 149 18.73 6.14 -3.55
N ARG A 150 19.05 5.36 -2.52
CA ARG A 150 19.88 4.15 -2.63
C ARG A 150 19.10 2.97 -3.20
N LEU A 151 17.77 3.03 -3.26
CA LEU A 151 16.94 1.96 -3.78
C LEU A 151 17.08 1.91 -5.31
N PRO A 152 17.59 0.80 -5.89
CA PRO A 152 17.77 0.70 -7.32
C PRO A 152 16.40 0.60 -8.02
N THR A 153 16.25 1.27 -9.15
CA THR A 153 15.12 1.04 -10.06
C THR A 153 15.17 -0.42 -10.55
N GLY A 154 14.07 -1.15 -10.41
CA GLY A 154 13.99 -2.56 -10.80
C GLY A 154 13.21 -3.42 -9.80
N PRO A 155 13.47 -4.74 -9.76
CA PRO A 155 12.64 -5.70 -9.01
C PRO A 155 12.45 -5.35 -7.54
N LEU A 156 13.49 -4.85 -6.87
CA LEU A 156 13.39 -4.43 -5.47
C LEU A 156 12.44 -3.23 -5.27
N THR A 157 12.49 -2.25 -6.18
CA THR A 157 11.53 -1.14 -6.14
C THR A 157 10.12 -1.64 -6.37
N ASP A 158 9.90 -2.57 -7.31
CA ASP A 158 8.58 -3.14 -7.59
C ASP A 158 8.03 -3.89 -6.37
N GLU A 159 8.86 -4.69 -5.70
CA GLU A 159 8.51 -5.38 -4.46
C GLU A 159 8.10 -4.40 -3.36
N VAL A 160 8.89 -3.35 -3.13
CA VAL A 160 8.62 -2.33 -2.12
C VAL A 160 7.33 -1.58 -2.44
N VAL A 161 7.12 -1.15 -3.69
CA VAL A 161 5.92 -0.42 -4.12
C VAL A 161 4.67 -1.29 -3.95
N VAL A 162 4.68 -2.51 -4.50
CA VAL A 162 3.50 -3.40 -4.49
C VAL A 162 3.15 -3.79 -3.05
N THR A 163 4.12 -4.21 -2.24
CA THR A 163 3.86 -4.63 -0.85
C THR A 163 3.40 -3.47 0.04
N GLY A 164 4.01 -2.29 -0.12
CA GLY A 164 3.63 -1.09 0.62
C GLY A 164 2.21 -0.64 0.31
N LEU A 165 1.85 -0.58 -0.98
CA LEU A 165 0.52 -0.20 -1.43
C LEU A 165 -0.53 -1.26 -1.09
N ALA A 166 -0.19 -2.55 -1.15
CA ALA A 166 -1.04 -3.65 -0.71
C ALA A 166 -1.41 -3.51 0.77
N LEU A 167 -0.42 -3.23 1.64
CA LEU A 167 -0.65 -3.04 3.07
C LEU A 167 -1.47 -1.77 3.34
N ALA A 168 -1.10 -0.65 2.71
CA ALA A 168 -1.84 0.61 2.86
C ALA A 168 -3.31 0.44 2.47
N TYR A 169 -3.58 -0.18 1.31
CA TYR A 169 -4.94 -0.42 0.84
C TYR A 169 -5.69 -1.40 1.76
N TYR A 170 -5.03 -2.47 2.22
CA TYR A 170 -5.60 -3.39 3.20
C TYR A 170 -6.06 -2.67 4.48
N ILE A 171 -5.21 -1.80 5.03
CA ILE A 171 -5.54 -1.00 6.22
C ILE A 171 -6.73 -0.07 5.92
N MET A 172 -6.73 0.63 4.79
CA MET A 172 -7.84 1.52 4.40
C MET A 172 -9.18 0.77 4.29
N VAL A 173 -9.19 -0.42 3.69
CA VAL A 173 -10.41 -1.24 3.56
C VAL A 173 -10.88 -1.75 4.92
N GLN A 174 -9.97 -2.21 5.77
CA GLN A 174 -10.29 -2.68 7.13
C GLN A 174 -10.85 -1.55 8.01
N THR A 175 -10.26 -0.35 7.97
CA THR A 175 -10.77 0.80 8.73
C THR A 175 -12.17 1.21 8.27
N ARG A 176 -12.44 1.22 6.96
CA ARG A 176 -13.79 1.51 6.42
C ARG A 176 -14.82 0.44 6.82
N GLY A 177 -14.44 -0.83 6.78
CA GLY A 177 -15.31 -1.94 7.20
C GLY A 177 -15.69 -1.88 8.68
N ALA A 178 -14.74 -1.51 9.55
CA ALA A 178 -14.99 -1.35 10.98
C ALA A 178 -15.98 -0.20 11.29
N SER A 179 -15.87 0.94 10.60
CA SER A 179 -16.79 2.07 10.77
C SER A 179 -18.22 1.76 10.31
N GLY A 180 -18.40 0.92 9.28
CA GLY A 180 -19.73 0.48 8.83
C GLY A 180 -20.45 -0.44 9.81
N ALA A 181 -19.71 -1.32 10.50
CA ALA A 181 -20.27 -2.21 11.52
C ALA A 181 -20.72 -1.45 12.78
N SER A 182 -20.01 -0.39 13.18
CA SER A 182 -20.40 0.45 14.32
C SER A 182 -21.69 1.23 14.08
N ALA A 183 -21.96 1.66 12.84
CA ALA A 183 -23.21 2.34 12.48
C ALA A 183 -24.43 1.40 12.49
N ALA A 184 -24.25 0.15 12.07
CA ALA A 184 -25.32 -0.86 12.11
C ALA A 184 -25.67 -1.29 13.55
N ALA A 185 -24.69 -1.38 14.45
CA ALA A 185 -24.92 -1.72 15.86
C ALA A 185 -25.59 -0.58 16.66
N ALA A 186 -25.40 0.68 16.25
CA ALA A 186 -26.05 1.84 16.89
C ALA A 186 -27.52 2.03 16.44
N SER A 187 -27.94 1.37 15.37
CA SER A 187 -29.29 1.50 14.80
C SER A 187 -30.30 0.49 15.36
N SER A 188 -29.87 -0.46 16.20
CA SER A 188 -30.73 -1.47 16.81
C SER A 188 -31.24 -1.13 18.21
N VAL A 189 -31.02 0.09 18.71
CA VAL A 189 -31.52 0.54 20.02
C VAL A 189 -32.43 1.77 19.85
N VAL A 190 -33.52 1.65 19.09
CA VAL A 190 -34.60 2.65 19.11
C VAL A 190 -35.95 1.94 19.00
N VAL A 191 -36.64 1.91 20.13
CA VAL A 191 -38.10 1.80 20.35
C VAL A 191 -38.72 0.39 20.33
N ALA A 192 -38.82 -0.18 21.53
CA ALA A 192 -39.95 -1.02 21.94
C ALA A 192 -40.54 -0.43 23.23
N THR A 193 -41.33 0.64 23.09
CA THR A 193 -42.29 1.06 24.12
C THR A 193 -43.46 1.72 23.40
N SER A 194 -44.64 1.09 23.43
CA SER A 194 -45.95 1.75 23.56
C SER A 194 -47.07 0.70 23.69
N VAL A 195 -47.62 0.66 24.90
CA VAL A 195 -48.99 0.33 25.38
C VAL A 195 -49.69 -0.91 24.86
#